data_AF-A0A2N6LP42-F1
#
_entry.id   AF-A0A2N6LP42-F1
#
_cell.length_a   1.000
_cell.length_b   1.000
_cell.length_c   1.000
_cell.angle_alpha   90.00
_cell.angle_beta   90.00
_cell.angle_gamma   90.00
#
_symmetry.space_group_name_H-M   'P 1'
#
loop_
_entity.id
_entity.type
_entity.pdbx_description
1 polymer ?
#
loop_
_entity_poly.entity_id
_entity_poly.type
_entity_poly.pdbx_seq_one_letter_code
_entity_poly.pdbx_strand_id
1 'polypeptide(L)'
;MIFNQSEFYRRCEWGYHGVIQLAPTSNAVVIFDVLSFSTSGEIATSNGAVIFPYKWKDESALDYAKSLQTIALPKTAILSHLHR
;
A
#
# COMPACT_ATOMS: atom_id res chain seq x y z
N MET A 1 7.79 4.19 -20.12
CA MET A 1 7.34 5.31 -20.97
C MET A 1 6.09 5.85 -20.31
N ILE A 2 6.10 7.09 -19.84
CA ILE A 2 4.92 7.71 -19.22
C ILE A 2 4.32 8.63 -20.27
N PHE A 3 3.08 8.36 -20.67
CA PHE A 3 2.38 9.23 -21.61
C PHE A 3 1.81 10.43 -20.85
N ASN A 4 1.79 11.61 -21.47
CA ASN A 4 1.10 12.76 -20.88
C ASN A 4 -0.40 12.47 -20.87
N GLN A 5 -0.93 12.01 -19.73
CA GLN A 5 -2.34 11.65 -19.58
C GLN A 5 -3.23 12.81 -19.13
N SER A 6 -2.75 14.07 -19.21
CA SER A 6 -3.47 15.24 -18.66
C SER A 6 -4.84 15.50 -19.29
N GLU A 7 -5.06 15.06 -20.53
CA GLU A 7 -6.34 15.21 -21.22
C GLU A 7 -7.42 14.22 -20.75
N PHE A 8 -7.05 13.21 -19.96
CA PHE A 8 -7.99 12.19 -19.51
C PHE A 8 -8.46 12.42 -18.07
N TYR A 9 -9.78 12.29 -17.87
CA TYR A 9 -10.38 12.33 -16.53
C TYR A 9 -9.93 11.16 -15.65
N ARG A 10 -9.73 9.97 -16.24
CA ARG A 10 -9.18 8.78 -15.58
C ARG A 10 -7.84 8.44 -16.22
N ARG A 11 -6.82 8.28 -15.38
CA ARG A 11 -5.43 8.09 -15.79
C ARG A 11 -4.90 6.84 -15.14
N CYS A 12 -4.23 5.99 -15.92
CA CYS A 12 -3.78 4.68 -15.49
C CYS A 12 -2.29 4.56 -15.74
N GLU A 13 -1.51 4.34 -14.69
CA GLU A 13 -0.07 4.08 -14.80
C GLU A 13 0.34 2.94 -13.89
N TRP A 14 1.49 2.34 -14.20
CA TRP A 14 2.03 1.22 -13.46
C TRP A 14 3.14 1.63 -12.49
N GLY A 15 3.12 0.99 -11.32
CA GLY A 15 4.21 1.03 -10.36
C GLY A 15 4.45 2.40 -9.72
N TYR A 16 5.55 2.49 -8.99
CA TYR A 16 5.90 3.63 -8.16
C TYR A 16 6.03 4.95 -8.95
N HIS A 17 6.66 4.92 -10.12
CA HIS A 17 6.80 6.11 -10.97
C HIS A 17 5.46 6.67 -11.43
N GLY A 18 4.49 5.81 -11.75
CA GLY A 18 3.13 6.21 -12.09
C GLY A 18 2.45 6.97 -10.96
N VAL A 19 2.58 6.48 -9.73
CA VAL A 19 2.04 7.15 -8.53
C VAL A 19 2.69 8.52 -8.33
N ILE A 20 4.02 8.61 -8.42
CA ILE A 20 4.74 9.89 -8.25
C ILE A 20 4.28 10.95 -9.25
N GLN A 21 3.99 10.55 -10.50
CA GLN A 21 3.58 11.50 -11.53
C GLN A 21 2.09 11.87 -11.46
N LEU A 22 1.22 10.89 -11.18
CA LEU A 22 -0.23 11.11 -11.21
C LEU A 22 -0.80 11.62 -9.89
N ALA A 23 -0.23 11.25 -8.74
CA ALA A 23 -0.77 11.64 -7.43
C ALA A 23 -0.84 13.17 -7.22
N PRO A 24 0.18 13.98 -7.56
CA PRO A 24 0.14 15.43 -7.33
C PRO A 24 -0.95 16.17 -8.12
N THR A 25 -1.46 15.57 -9.20
CA THR A 25 -2.45 16.18 -10.07
C THR A 25 -3.80 15.47 -10.05
N SER A 26 -3.99 14.49 -9.16
CA SER A 26 -5.24 13.71 -9.02
C SER A 26 -5.92 14.01 -7.70
N ASN A 27 -7.26 14.07 -7.69
CA ASN A 27 -8.01 14.20 -6.43
C ASN A 27 -7.91 12.93 -5.56
N ALA A 28 -7.76 11.77 -6.20
CA ALA A 28 -7.57 10.48 -5.54
C ALA A 28 -6.73 9.55 -6.43
N VAL A 29 -6.04 8.60 -5.81
CA VAL A 29 -5.32 7.52 -6.49
C VAL A 29 -5.83 6.19 -5.97
N VAL A 30 -6.22 5.30 -6.89
CA VAL A 30 -6.66 3.94 -6.56
C VAL A 30 -5.57 2.97 -7.00
N ILE A 31 -5.05 2.18 -6.06
CA ILE A 31 -4.05 1.16 -6.35
C ILE A 31 -4.76 -0.14 -6.72
N PHE A 32 -4.56 -0.57 -7.95
CA PHE A 32 -4.93 -1.92 -8.40
C PHE A 32 -3.70 -2.80 -8.39
N ASP A 33 -3.79 -3.93 -7.69
CA ASP A 33 -2.77 -4.97 -7.75
C ASP A 33 -3.32 -6.21 -8.44
N VAL A 34 -2.54 -6.73 -9.39
CA VAL A 34 -2.82 -8.01 -10.06
C VAL A 34 -2.32 -9.18 -9.20
N LEU A 35 -1.41 -8.93 -8.25
CA LEU A 35 -0.68 -9.93 -7.47
C LEU A 35 -1.20 -10.11 -6.02
N SER A 36 -2.52 -10.01 -5.82
CA SER A 36 -3.26 -10.34 -4.57
C SER A 36 -3.06 -9.41 -3.37
N PHE A 37 -2.29 -8.32 -3.47
CA PHE A 37 -2.08 -7.37 -2.38
C PHE A 37 -3.38 -6.73 -1.90
N SER A 38 -4.18 -6.19 -2.82
CA SER A 38 -5.45 -5.52 -2.47
C SER A 38 -6.45 -6.49 -1.84
N THR A 39 -6.55 -7.72 -2.36
CA THR A 39 -7.39 -8.77 -1.78
C THR A 39 -6.92 -9.16 -0.37
N SER A 40 -5.61 -9.32 -0.17
CA SER A 40 -5.05 -9.66 1.14
C SER A 40 -5.27 -8.55 2.16
N GLY A 41 -5.14 -7.29 1.74
CA GLY A 41 -5.43 -6.12 2.57
C GLY A 41 -6.90 -6.06 2.97
N GLU A 42 -7.81 -6.26 2.01
CA GLU A 42 -9.25 -6.30 2.27
C GLU A 42 -9.58 -7.37 3.31
N ILE A 43 -9.20 -8.63 3.06
CA ILE A 43 -9.49 -9.75 3.98
C ILE A 43 -8.94 -9.46 5.38
N ALA A 44 -7.71 -8.95 5.49
CA ALA A 44 -7.11 -8.63 6.78
C ALA A 44 -7.93 -7.55 7.52
N THR A 45 -8.26 -6.43 6.85
CA THR A 45 -9.04 -5.35 7.47
C THR A 45 -10.46 -5.77 7.82
N SER A 46 -11.11 -6.58 6.97
CA SER A 46 -12.42 -7.16 7.23
C SER A 46 -12.42 -8.10 8.44
N ASN A 47 -11.27 -8.68 8.79
CA ASN A 47 -11.06 -9.47 10.01
C ASN A 47 -10.51 -8.64 11.20
N GLY A 48 -10.56 -7.31 11.11
CA GLY A 48 -10.15 -6.41 12.19
C GLY A 48 -8.66 -6.11 12.25
N ALA A 49 -7.87 -6.45 11.24
CA ALA A 49 -6.47 -6.02 11.22
C ALA A 49 -6.36 -4.52 10.95
N VAL A 50 -5.43 -3.86 11.65
CA VAL A 50 -4.92 -2.54 11.25
C VAL A 50 -3.66 -2.76 10.43
N ILE A 51 -3.60 -2.13 9.26
CA ILE A 51 -2.50 -2.25 8.29
C ILE A 51 -1.71 -0.96 8.31
N PHE A 52 -0.42 -1.02 8.68
CA PHE A 52 0.48 0.13 8.50
C PHE A 52 1.31 -0.04 7.23
N PRO A 53 1.16 0.86 6.23
CA PRO A 53 2.01 0.87 5.04
C PRO A 53 3.48 1.07 5.44
N TYR A 54 4.37 0.33 4.79
CA TYR A 54 5.81 0.45 5.00
C TYR A 54 6.57 0.29 3.69
N LYS A 55 7.82 0.76 3.67
CA LYS A 55 8.68 0.68 2.49
C LYS A 55 9.01 -0.78 2.17
N TRP A 56 8.92 -1.12 0.88
CA TRP A 56 9.16 -2.47 0.38
C TRP A 56 10.61 -2.91 0.57
N LYS A 57 10.81 -4.14 1.06
CA LYS A 57 12.13 -4.74 1.34
C LYS A 57 13.03 -3.86 2.21
N ASP A 58 12.45 -3.18 3.18
CA ASP A 58 13.18 -2.39 4.15
C ASP A 58 13.27 -3.15 5.48
N GLU A 59 14.50 -3.47 5.92
CA GLU A 59 14.75 -4.27 7.12
C GLU A 59 14.29 -3.55 8.40
N SER A 60 14.20 -2.21 8.36
CA SER A 60 13.70 -1.40 9.48
C SER A 60 12.21 -1.63 9.78
N ALA A 61 11.48 -2.34 8.91
CA ALA A 61 10.10 -2.75 9.16
C ALA A 61 9.95 -3.58 10.44
N LEU A 62 10.95 -4.40 10.77
CA LEU A 62 10.95 -5.22 11.98
C LEU A 62 11.01 -4.35 13.24
N ASP A 63 11.86 -3.34 13.25
CA ASP A 63 12.01 -2.45 14.40
C ASP A 63 10.82 -1.50 14.53
N TYR A 64 10.24 -1.05 13.41
CA TYR A 64 9.00 -0.30 13.42
C TYR A 64 7.81 -1.14 13.91
N ALA A 65 7.73 -2.42 13.55
CA ALA A 65 6.71 -3.31 14.09
C ALA A 65 6.86 -3.52 15.61
N LYS A 66 8.10 -3.70 16.09
CA LYS A 66 8.38 -3.78 17.53
C LYS A 66 7.96 -2.52 18.27
N SER A 67 8.25 -1.32 17.73
CA SER A 67 7.90 -0.06 18.39
C SER A 67 6.38 0.14 18.51
N LEU A 68 5.61 -0.45 17.59
CA LEU A 68 4.15 -0.45 17.61
C LEU A 68 3.53 -1.64 18.34
N GLN A 69 4.32 -2.59 18.86
CA GLN A 69 3.85 -3.86 19.45
C GLN A 69 3.02 -4.69 18.47
N THR A 70 3.57 -4.89 17.28
CA THR A 70 2.89 -5.48 16.13
C THR A 70 3.83 -6.44 15.39
N ILE A 71 3.33 -7.11 14.35
CA ILE A 71 4.11 -8.08 13.56
C ILE A 71 4.42 -7.50 12.19
N ALA A 72 5.70 -7.56 11.79
CA ALA A 72 6.11 -7.30 10.41
C ALA A 72 5.91 -8.56 9.56
N LEU A 73 5.18 -8.46 8.46
CA LEU A 73 5.09 -9.56 7.49
C LEU A 73 6.20 -9.44 6.43
N PRO A 74 6.63 -10.57 5.82
CA PRO A 74 7.78 -10.61 4.89
C PRO A 74 7.63 -9.77 3.61
N LYS A 75 6.43 -9.25 3.32
CA LYS A 75 6.11 -8.55 2.06
C LYS A 75 5.16 -7.37 2.22
N THR A 76 4.30 -7.31 3.24
CA THR A 76 3.28 -6.27 3.33
C THR A 76 2.87 -6.00 4.76
N ALA A 77 3.00 -4.73 5.15
CA ALA A 77 2.34 -4.09 6.27
C ALA A 77 2.44 -4.76 7.65
N ILE A 78 2.35 -3.89 8.63
CA ILE A 78 2.41 -4.27 10.03
C ILE A 78 0.99 -4.61 10.47
N LEU A 79 0.80 -5.81 11.03
CA LEU A 79 -0.46 -6.25 11.63
C LEU A 79 -0.40 -5.98 13.14
N SER A 80 -1.30 -5.13 13.67
CA SER A 80 -1.52 -5.06 15.12
C SER A 80 -2.55 -6.09 15.57
N HIS A 81 -2.25 -6.76 16.68
CA HIS A 81 -3.17 -7.67 17.37
C HIS A 81 -4.34 -6.86 17.92
N LEU A 82 -5.58 -7.21 17.55
CA LEU A 82 -6.78 -6.63 18.17
C LEU A 82 -7.18 -7.54 19.33
N HIS A 83 -7.11 -6.99 20.55
CA HIS A 83 -7.64 -7.58 21.78
C HIS A 83 -9.02 -8.22 21.51
N ARG A 84 -9.11 -9.53 21.70
CA ARG A 84 -10.27 -10.15 22.33
C ARG A 84 -9.88 -10.55 23.74
#